data_AF-A0A6B3CMC0-F1
#
_entry.id   AF-A0A6B3CMC0-F1
#
_cell.length_a   1.000
_cell.length_b   1.000
_cell.length_c   1.000
_cell.angle_alpha   90.00
_cell.angle_beta   90.00
_cell.angle_gamma   90.00
#
_symmetry.space_group_name_H-M   'P 1'
#
loop_
_entity.id
_entity.type
_entity.pdbx_description
1 polymer ?
#
loop_
_entity_poly.entity_id
_entity_poly.type
_entity_poly.pdbx_seq_one_letter_code
_entity_poly.pdbx_strand_id
1 'polypeptide(L)'
;IEHVVAPDALLCSNTSTLPITALAEGVERQADFIGLHFFSPVDKMPLVEIIRGGRTGEEALARAFDLVRQIGKTPIVVNDSRGFFT
;
A
#
# COMPACT_ATOMS: atom_id res chain seq x y z
N ILE A 1 5.66 -12.23 8.90
CA ILE A 1 4.94 -11.36 9.88
C ILE A 1 3.47 -11.75 10.00
N GLU A 2 2.86 -12.29 8.95
CA GLU A 2 1.45 -12.71 8.90
C GLU A 2 0.99 -13.56 10.09
N HIS A 3 1.82 -14.49 10.56
CA HIS A 3 1.47 -15.39 11.67
C HIS A 3 1.55 -14.77 13.08
N VAL A 4 2.01 -13.52 13.22
CA VAL A 4 2.15 -12.84 14.52
C VAL A 4 1.34 -11.54 14.62
N VAL A 5 0.62 -11.18 13.55
CA VAL A 5 -0.32 -10.05 13.53
C VAL A 5 -1.76 -10.57 13.52
N ALA A 6 -2.73 -9.66 13.61
CA ALA A 6 -4.13 -10.03 13.51
C ALA A 6 -4.42 -10.79 12.18
N PRO A 7 -5.36 -11.76 12.19
CA PRO A 7 -5.75 -12.52 10.99
C PRO A 7 -6.24 -11.66 9.81
N ASP A 8 -6.65 -10.44 10.08
CA ASP A 8 -7.18 -9.44 9.16
C ASP A 8 -6.29 -8.18 9.09
N ALA A 9 -5.04 -8.25 9.56
CA ALA A 9 -4.12 -7.13 9.49
C ALA A 9 -3.82 -6.76 8.03
N LEU A 10 -4.04 -5.48 7.69
CA LEU A 10 -3.60 -4.89 6.43
C LEU A 10 -2.07 -4.80 6.42
N LEU A 11 -1.45 -5.36 5.40
CA LEU A 11 0.00 -5.35 5.23
C LEU A 11 0.38 -4.37 4.12
N CYS A 12 1.32 -3.47 4.42
CA CYS A 12 1.71 -2.41 3.50
C CYS A 12 3.23 -2.38 3.26
N SER A 13 3.63 -2.00 2.04
CA SER A 13 5.02 -1.69 1.69
C SER A 13 5.19 -0.23 1.31
N ASN A 14 6.25 0.43 1.80
CA ASN A 14 6.65 1.81 1.44
C ASN A 14 7.70 1.85 0.33
N THR A 15 7.81 0.80 -0.49
CA THR A 15 8.79 0.77 -1.58
C THR A 15 8.50 1.85 -2.63
N SER A 16 9.55 2.38 -3.25
CA SER A 16 9.45 3.36 -4.35
C SER A 16 9.68 2.75 -5.74
N THR A 17 10.24 1.54 -5.83
CA THR A 17 10.68 0.97 -7.12
C THR A 17 10.31 -0.48 -7.35
N LEU A 18 10.03 -1.23 -6.28
CA LEU A 18 9.65 -2.64 -6.38
C LEU A 18 8.13 -2.75 -6.64
N PRO A 19 7.68 -3.51 -7.65
CA PRO A 19 6.27 -3.73 -7.88
C PRO A 19 5.59 -4.42 -6.69
N ILE A 20 4.42 -3.95 -6.30
CA ILE A 20 3.63 -4.50 -5.19
C ILE A 20 3.17 -5.92 -5.52
N THR A 21 2.84 -6.20 -6.78
CA THR A 21 2.46 -7.55 -7.24
C THR A 21 3.60 -8.54 -7.05
N ALA A 22 4.85 -8.13 -7.31
CA ALA A 22 6.02 -8.98 -7.09
C ALA A 22 6.28 -9.21 -5.60
N LEU A 23 6.17 -8.16 -4.77
CA LEU A 23 6.31 -8.30 -3.32
C LEU A 23 5.23 -9.20 -2.70
N ALA A 24 4.01 -9.14 -3.24
CA ALA A 24 2.88 -9.95 -2.77
C ALA A 24 3.13 -11.46 -2.92
N GLU A 25 4.02 -11.91 -3.83
CA GLU A 25 4.36 -13.33 -3.99
C GLU A 25 4.95 -13.96 -2.72
N GLY A 26 5.57 -13.15 -1.86
CA GLY A 26 6.12 -13.57 -0.56
C GLY A 26 5.11 -13.52 0.60
N VAL A 27 3.82 -13.25 0.31
CA VAL A 27 2.75 -13.07 1.28
C VAL A 27 1.66 -14.11 1.02
N GLU A 28 1.15 -14.76 2.06
CA GLU A 28 0.06 -15.75 1.95
C GLU A 28 -1.28 -15.04 1.65
N ARG A 29 -1.60 -13.98 2.40
CA ARG A 29 -2.85 -13.20 2.28
C ARG A 29 -2.71 -12.01 1.34
N GLN A 30 -2.53 -12.30 0.05
CA GLN A 30 -2.24 -11.25 -0.94
C GLN A 30 -3.37 -10.24 -1.15
N ALA A 31 -4.62 -10.63 -0.85
CA ALA A 31 -5.75 -9.71 -0.86
C ALA A 31 -5.58 -8.57 0.16
N ASP A 32 -4.84 -8.80 1.24
CA ASP A 32 -4.58 -7.84 2.34
C ASP A 32 -3.24 -7.10 2.17
N PHE A 33 -2.58 -7.23 1.03
CA PHE A 33 -1.27 -6.61 0.76
C PHE A 33 -1.38 -5.45 -0.23
N ILE A 34 -0.84 -4.29 0.12
CA ILE A 34 -0.94 -3.06 -0.68
C ILE A 34 0.32 -2.18 -0.58
N GLY A 35 0.55 -1.30 -1.55
CA GLY A 35 1.58 -0.27 -1.43
C GLY A 35 1.06 1.00 -0.76
N LEU A 36 1.86 1.57 0.15
CA LEU A 36 1.68 2.91 0.72
C LEU A 36 3.00 3.66 0.57
N HIS A 37 3.18 4.34 -0.55
CA HIS A 37 4.40 5.07 -0.85
C HIS A 37 4.31 6.51 -0.33
N PHE A 38 5.08 6.77 0.71
CA PHE A 38 5.25 8.09 1.32
C PHE A 38 6.38 8.85 0.64
N PHE A 39 6.14 10.15 0.41
CA PHE A 39 7.17 11.04 -0.11
C PHE A 39 8.00 11.64 1.03
N SER A 40 9.32 11.68 0.84
CA SER A 40 10.24 12.29 1.81
C SER A 40 10.37 13.81 1.55
N PRO A 41 10.39 14.65 2.60
CA PRO A 41 10.26 14.31 4.02
C PRO A 41 8.79 14.10 4.43
N VAL A 42 8.52 12.99 5.13
CA VAL A 42 7.15 12.49 5.37
C VAL A 42 6.28 13.44 6.20
N ASP A 43 6.87 14.25 7.07
CA ASP A 43 6.18 15.24 7.89
C ASP A 43 5.67 16.43 7.06
N LYS A 44 6.33 16.76 5.95
CA LYS A 44 5.99 17.93 5.12
C LYS A 44 5.23 17.57 3.86
N MET A 45 5.46 16.39 3.30
CA MET A 45 4.83 15.99 2.05
C MET A 45 3.38 15.58 2.28
N PRO A 46 2.40 16.16 1.56
CA PRO A 46 0.99 15.86 1.78
C PRO A 46 0.56 14.55 1.11
N LEU A 47 1.28 14.10 0.07
CA LEU A 47 0.85 13.00 -0.80
C LEU A 47 1.26 11.64 -0.26
N VAL A 48 0.39 10.65 -0.42
CA VAL A 48 0.70 9.22 -0.32
C VAL A 48 0.10 8.52 -1.52
N GLU A 49 0.92 7.76 -2.22
CA GLU A 49 0.48 6.87 -3.29
C GLU A 49 0.02 5.54 -2.69
N ILE A 50 -1.22 5.16 -3.02
CA ILE A 50 -1.80 3.86 -2.70
C ILE A 50 -1.70 3.00 -3.94
N ILE A 51 -0.79 2.04 -3.92
CA ILE A 51 -0.49 1.20 -5.08
C ILE A 51 -1.28 -0.10 -4.99
N ARG A 52 -2.19 -0.31 -5.95
CA ARG A 52 -2.98 -1.53 -6.06
C ARG A 52 -2.20 -2.60 -6.83
N GLY A 53 -1.78 -3.66 -6.13
CA GLY A 53 -1.20 -4.86 -6.76
C GLY A 53 -2.27 -5.71 -7.45
N GLY A 54 -1.85 -6.65 -8.31
CA GLY A 54 -2.76 -7.44 -9.13
C GLY A 54 -3.73 -8.34 -8.36
N ARG A 55 -3.41 -8.69 -7.12
CA ARG A 55 -4.27 -9.48 -6.21
C ARG A 55 -4.79 -8.70 -5.00
N THR A 56 -4.49 -7.40 -4.90
CA THR A 56 -4.98 -6.57 -3.80
C THR A 56 -6.51 -6.47 -3.85
N GLY A 57 -7.15 -6.73 -2.71
CA GLY A 57 -8.60 -6.69 -2.56
C GLY A 57 -9.16 -5.27 -2.42
N GLU A 58 -10.45 -5.11 -2.73
CA GLU A 58 -11.17 -3.83 -2.59
C GLU A 58 -11.20 -3.36 -1.12
N GLU A 59 -11.34 -4.28 -0.17
CA GLU A 59 -11.32 -3.94 1.26
C GLU A 59 -9.95 -3.38 1.70
N ALA A 60 -8.85 -3.97 1.22
CA ALA A 60 -7.51 -3.49 1.51
C ALA A 60 -7.29 -2.09 0.96
N LEU A 61 -7.78 -1.82 -0.26
CA LEU A 61 -7.76 -0.50 -0.87
C LEU A 61 -8.56 0.53 -0.06
N ALA A 62 -9.78 0.17 0.36
CA ALA A 62 -10.63 1.05 1.17
C ALA A 62 -9.98 1.38 2.52
N ARG A 63 -9.46 0.36 3.24
CA ARG A 63 -8.77 0.55 4.53
C ARG A 63 -7.52 1.40 4.40
N ALA A 64 -6.74 1.21 3.33
CA ALA A 64 -5.58 2.04 3.03
C ALA A 64 -5.98 3.50 2.78
N PHE A 65 -7.04 3.73 2.02
CA PHE A 65 -7.55 5.07 1.73
C PHE A 65 -8.00 5.80 3.00
N ASP A 66 -8.76 5.12 3.86
CA ASP A 66 -9.21 5.65 5.14
C ASP A 66 -8.04 5.95 6.09
N LEU A 67 -7.07 5.04 6.18
CA LEU A 67 -5.86 5.22 6.97
C LEU A 67 -5.08 6.47 6.55
N VAL A 68 -4.83 6.62 5.25
CA VAL A 68 -4.07 7.76 4.71
C VAL A 68 -4.78 9.10 5.00
N ARG A 69 -6.11 9.13 4.89
CA ARG A 69 -6.89 10.32 5.27
C ARG A 69 -6.85 10.59 6.76
N GLN A 70 -6.95 9.55 7.58
CA GLN A 70 -6.93 9.66 9.05
C GLN A 70 -5.61 10.28 9.55
N ILE A 71 -4.50 9.99 8.90
CA ILE A 71 -3.18 10.58 9.23
C ILE A 71 -2.93 11.95 8.58
N GLY A 72 -3.97 12.58 8.00
CA GLY A 72 -3.89 13.94 7.44
C GLY A 72 -3.13 14.03 6.12
N LYS A 73 -3.03 12.93 5.37
CA LYS A 73 -2.41 12.89 4.05
C LYS A 73 -3.46 12.81 2.93
N THR A 74 -3.05 13.20 1.74
CA THR A 74 -3.83 13.12 0.49
C THR A 74 -3.53 11.78 -0.19
N PRO A 75 -4.48 10.83 -0.21
CA PRO A 75 -4.31 9.59 -0.95
C PRO A 75 -4.50 9.81 -2.45
N ILE A 76 -3.67 9.17 -3.26
CA ILE A 76 -3.94 8.93 -4.69
C ILE A 76 -3.82 7.44 -4.98
N VAL A 77 -4.75 6.88 -5.74
CA VAL A 77 -4.71 5.46 -6.13
C VAL A 77 -3.96 5.36 -7.46
N VAL A 78 -2.94 4.51 -7.51
CA VAL A 78 -2.16 4.25 -8.72
C VAL A 78 -2.08 2.74 -8.98
N ASN A 79 -1.96 2.38 -10.25
CA ASN A 79 -1.79 0.98 -10.64
C ASN A 79 -0.34 0.54 -10.48
N ASP A 80 -0.13 -0.74 -10.18
CA ASP A 80 1.20 -1.29 -9.98
C ASP A 80 2.03 -1.28 -11.28
N SER A 81 3.11 -0.50 -11.31
CA SER A 81 4.08 -0.44 -12.40
C SER A 81 5.50 -0.23 -11.85
N ARG A 82 6.53 -0.48 -12.65
CA ARG A 82 7.91 -0.35 -12.18
C ARG A 82 8.29 1.14 -12.03
N GLY A 83 8.53 1.61 -10.80
CA GLY A 83 9.01 2.96 -10.50
C GLY A 83 7.95 4.06 -10.40
N PHE A 84 6.70 3.69 -10.07
CA PHE A 84 5.47 4.51 -9.87
C PHE A 84 5.63 6.03 -10.13
N PHE A 85 5.17 6.53 -11.28
CA PHE A 85 3.81 7.04 -11.53
C PHE A 85 3.27 6.54 -12.90
N THR A 86 2.07 5.93 -12.94
CA THR A 86 1.21 5.70 -14.13
C THR A 86 -0.25 5.61 -13.70
#